data_AF-A0A4U0Y559-F1
#
_entry.id   AF-A0A4U0Y559-F1
#
_cell.length_a   1.000
_cell.length_b   1.000
_cell.length_c   1.000
_cell.angle_alpha   90.00
_cell.angle_beta   90.00
_cell.angle_gamma   90.00
#
_symmetry.space_group_name_H-M   'P 1'
#
loop_
_entity.id
_entity.type
_entity.pdbx_description
1 polymer ?
#
loop_
_entity_poly.entity_id
_entity_poly.type
_entity_poly.pdbx_seq_one_letter_code
_entity_poly.pdbx_strand_id
1 'polypeptide(L)'
;MCPPSPDLTAWQTADTRSSTDGGTIPDCVPADSLSQSAYDYASKNLHPAILAHSLRVWLFAKALAQRENSDYSTSDQLRLLFAACIYHDTGTCSAQNGSQRFEVEGGDAATQALLAHGVSERDAHEVWVAIALHTSPGIAERISPLARLIRVAVTVDFKRLAAMRFTTEGEVEAIEAMFPRGEIEKVLGDAVVDQVLGKDNAEASDAKAPAATWAGVMVRSKRENPDARRQQQIRVPTLLGLPPELRYRIWELCIASTASTTNSKQGKDTVILAQGRRTSEVQHAVQQPPLTRVCRQMRSEALPMFYNGKAFVWRRFDRSFGVDPYARHVGYHGDCAVVRWVTAIGEQNCGWLRSVVLQYEAVDLMKKREAEAEVKTVVGSEGVVSSECLQTAEEYWWQIGVGC
;
A
#
# COMPACT_ATOMS: atom_id res chain seq x y z
N MET A 1 -2.44 43.47 5.28
CA MET A 1 -1.11 43.16 5.83
C MET A 1 -1.13 41.71 6.27
N CYS A 2 -0.63 40.81 5.43
CA CYS A 2 -0.46 39.39 5.74
C CYS A 2 0.91 39.18 6.40
N PRO A 3 1.06 38.21 7.32
CA PRO A 3 2.37 37.86 7.85
C PRO A 3 3.21 37.17 6.75
N PRO A 4 4.55 37.28 6.80
CA PRO A 4 5.44 36.69 5.81
C PRO A 4 5.46 35.16 5.92
N SER A 5 5.55 34.49 4.78
CA SER A 5 5.75 33.04 4.68
C SER A 5 7.12 32.65 5.23
N PRO A 6 7.26 31.52 5.96
CA PRO A 6 8.56 31.05 6.39
C PRO A 6 9.39 30.54 5.21
N ASP A 7 10.66 30.95 5.24
CA ASP A 7 11.74 30.71 4.30
C ASP A 7 11.96 29.20 4.04
N LEU A 8 11.91 28.78 2.77
CA LEU A 8 12.06 27.38 2.33
C LEU A 8 13.52 26.97 2.05
N THR A 9 14.48 27.62 2.70
CA THR A 9 15.93 27.44 2.43
C THR A 9 16.66 26.50 3.39
N ALA A 10 15.96 25.70 4.20
CA ALA A 10 16.58 24.80 5.19
C ALA A 10 16.70 23.31 4.77
N TRP A 11 16.76 22.99 3.46
CA TRP A 11 16.94 21.61 2.98
C TRP A 11 18.27 21.35 2.27
N GLN A 12 19.28 22.19 2.48
CA GLN A 12 20.63 21.94 1.99
C GLN A 12 21.60 21.92 3.17
N THR A 13 22.24 20.76 3.34
CA THR A 13 23.23 20.33 4.35
C THR A 13 22.70 19.48 5.50
N ALA A 14 22.07 18.35 5.19
CA ALA A 14 22.24 17.15 6.01
C ALA A 14 23.35 16.31 5.35
N ASP A 15 24.56 16.51 5.85
CA ASP A 15 25.75 15.73 5.57
C ASP A 15 25.52 14.30 6.11
N THR A 16 24.98 13.40 5.28
CA THR A 16 24.80 11.98 5.63
C THR A 16 26.12 11.22 5.53
N ARG A 17 27.07 11.60 6.37
CA ARG A 17 28.19 10.73 6.73
C ARG A 17 27.77 9.86 7.92
N SER A 18 27.55 8.59 7.60
CA SER A 18 27.98 7.43 8.37
C SER A 18 27.60 7.40 9.86
N SER A 19 26.44 6.81 10.16
CA SER A 19 26.24 6.09 11.40
C SER A 19 26.69 4.64 11.20
N THR A 20 27.98 4.36 11.42
CA THR A 20 28.44 3.01 11.77
C THR A 20 28.03 2.73 13.21
N ASP A 21 26.77 2.37 13.40
CA ASP A 21 26.37 1.57 14.55
C ASP A 21 26.01 0.20 14.00
N GLY A 22 26.59 -0.86 14.56
CA GLY A 22 26.39 -2.23 14.11
C GLY A 22 24.93 -2.63 14.24
N GLY A 23 24.14 -2.40 13.19
CA GLY A 23 22.71 -2.64 13.18
C GLY A 23 22.43 -4.11 13.44
N THR A 24 21.68 -4.38 14.51
CA THR A 24 21.17 -5.72 14.82
C THR A 24 20.48 -6.30 13.61
N ILE A 25 20.85 -7.53 13.23
CA ILE A 25 20.19 -8.27 12.15
C ILE A 25 18.68 -8.37 12.46
N PRO A 26 17.78 -8.00 11.55
CA PRO A 26 16.34 -8.07 11.79
C PRO A 26 15.87 -9.51 12.09
N ASP A 27 14.94 -9.66 13.03
CA ASP A 27 14.41 -10.96 13.47
C ASP A 27 13.80 -11.81 12.34
N CYS A 28 13.44 -11.19 11.21
CA CYS A 28 12.92 -11.91 10.05
C CYS A 28 14.00 -12.66 9.25
N VAL A 29 15.28 -12.34 9.45
CA VAL A 29 16.41 -13.01 8.80
C VAL A 29 16.60 -14.39 9.45
N PRO A 30 16.69 -15.48 8.68
CA PRO A 30 16.96 -16.79 9.24
C PRO A 30 18.28 -16.82 10.03
N ALA A 31 18.29 -17.53 11.16
CA ALA A 31 19.43 -17.56 12.07
C ALA A 31 20.60 -18.44 11.58
N ASP A 32 20.50 -19.09 10.43
CA ASP A 32 21.59 -19.89 9.88
C ASP A 32 22.75 -19.00 9.38
N SER A 33 23.96 -19.56 9.35
CA SER A 33 25.18 -18.82 9.03
C SER A 33 25.18 -18.21 7.63
N LEU A 34 24.60 -18.91 6.64
CA LEU A 34 24.49 -18.43 5.27
C LEU A 34 23.58 -17.19 5.22
N SER A 35 22.38 -17.27 5.83
CA SER A 35 21.43 -16.16 5.82
C SER A 35 21.96 -14.93 6.56
N GLN A 36 22.58 -15.09 7.72
CA GLN A 36 23.19 -13.97 8.45
C GLN A 36 24.34 -13.33 7.66
N SER A 37 25.23 -14.14 7.07
CA SER A 37 26.34 -13.66 6.23
C SER A 37 25.84 -12.93 4.98
N ALA A 38 24.78 -13.45 4.35
CA ALA A 38 24.15 -12.83 3.19
C ALA A 38 23.51 -11.47 3.53
N TYR A 39 22.84 -11.36 4.68
CA TYR A 39 22.32 -10.09 5.17
C TYR A 39 23.44 -9.09 5.47
N ASP A 40 24.52 -9.52 6.13
CA ASP A 40 25.67 -8.65 6.42
C ASP A 40 26.33 -8.12 5.15
N TYR A 41 26.46 -8.97 4.13
CA TYR A 41 26.98 -8.55 2.83
C TYR A 41 26.04 -7.51 2.18
N ALA A 42 24.74 -7.81 2.13
CA ALA A 42 23.76 -6.94 1.51
C ALA A 42 23.64 -5.59 2.24
N SER A 43 23.60 -5.59 3.56
CA SER A 43 23.46 -4.38 4.37
C SER A 43 24.67 -3.44 4.28
N LYS A 44 25.87 -3.99 4.06
CA LYS A 44 27.10 -3.21 3.84
C LYS A 44 27.18 -2.59 2.45
N ASN A 45 26.57 -3.21 1.45
CA ASN A 45 26.80 -2.86 0.03
C ASN A 45 25.59 -2.21 -0.66
N LEU A 46 24.37 -2.57 -0.28
CA LEU A 46 23.16 -2.05 -0.93
C LEU A 46 22.77 -0.67 -0.37
N HIS A 47 22.17 0.14 -1.23
CA HIS A 47 21.46 1.33 -0.77
C HIS A 47 20.33 0.94 0.20
N PRO A 48 20.06 1.68 1.29
CA PRO A 48 19.06 1.31 2.30
C PRO A 48 17.67 0.98 1.75
N ALA A 49 17.20 1.74 0.75
CA ALA A 49 15.92 1.45 0.09
C ALA A 49 15.92 0.11 -0.68
N ILE A 50 17.04 -0.26 -1.30
CA ILE A 50 17.20 -1.54 -2.02
C ILE A 50 17.32 -2.70 -1.02
N LEU A 51 18.04 -2.52 0.09
CA LEU A 51 18.05 -3.49 1.18
C LEU A 51 16.64 -3.73 1.74
N ALA A 52 15.90 -2.66 2.01
CA ALA A 52 14.53 -2.74 2.49
C ALA A 52 13.62 -3.44 1.46
N HIS A 53 13.82 -3.19 0.16
CA HIS A 53 13.14 -3.93 -0.91
C HIS A 53 13.43 -5.43 -0.86
N SER A 54 14.70 -5.83 -0.79
CA SER A 54 15.08 -7.23 -0.70
C SER A 54 14.49 -7.93 0.53
N LEU A 55 14.39 -7.24 1.67
CA LEU A 55 13.73 -7.77 2.88
C LEU A 55 12.20 -7.90 2.71
N ARG A 56 11.54 -6.94 2.04
CA ARG A 56 10.12 -7.08 1.70
C ARG A 56 9.87 -8.23 0.73
N VAL A 57 10.70 -8.36 -0.31
CA VAL A 57 10.67 -9.48 -1.27
C VAL A 57 10.82 -10.81 -0.54
N TRP A 58 11.76 -10.90 0.41
CA TRP A 58 11.89 -12.06 1.29
C TRP A 58 10.60 -12.41 2.03
N LEU A 59 9.97 -11.43 2.69
CA LEU A 59 8.75 -11.66 3.45
C LEU A 59 7.59 -12.12 2.56
N PHE A 60 7.40 -11.49 1.40
CA PHE A 60 6.39 -11.91 0.44
C PHE A 60 6.66 -13.31 -0.13
N ALA A 61 7.92 -13.61 -0.47
CA ALA A 61 8.30 -14.90 -1.02
C ALA A 61 8.12 -16.02 0.00
N LYS A 62 8.50 -15.80 1.27
CA LYS A 62 8.29 -16.73 2.37
C LYS A 62 6.80 -17.00 2.62
N ALA A 63 5.98 -15.95 2.68
CA ALA A 63 4.54 -16.09 2.87
C ALA A 63 3.88 -16.85 1.70
N LEU A 64 4.30 -16.56 0.47
CA LEU A 64 3.83 -17.26 -0.72
C LEU A 64 4.24 -18.74 -0.71
N ALA A 65 5.51 -19.04 -0.39
CA ALA A 65 6.00 -20.41 -0.30
C ALA A 65 5.20 -21.23 0.73
N GLN A 66 4.84 -20.63 1.86
CA GLN A 66 3.99 -21.26 2.88
C GLN A 66 2.57 -21.52 2.37
N ARG A 67 1.94 -20.54 1.72
CA ARG A 67 0.57 -20.68 1.16
C ARG A 67 0.48 -21.75 0.09
N GLU A 68 1.53 -21.90 -0.70
CA GLU A 68 1.59 -22.85 -1.81
C GLU A 68 2.14 -24.22 -1.39
N ASN A 69 2.45 -24.44 -0.10
CA ASN A 69 3.13 -25.64 0.40
C ASN A 69 4.39 -25.99 -0.42
N SER A 70 5.17 -24.96 -0.76
CA SER A 70 6.39 -25.12 -1.54
C SER A 70 7.50 -25.74 -0.71
N ASP A 71 8.38 -26.53 -1.33
CA ASP A 71 9.60 -27.07 -0.70
C ASP A 71 10.47 -25.95 -0.11
N TYR A 72 10.43 -24.74 -0.68
CA TYR A 72 11.13 -23.54 -0.18
C TYR A 72 10.57 -22.95 1.12
N SER A 73 9.51 -23.56 1.68
CA SER A 73 9.01 -23.26 3.02
C SER A 73 9.69 -24.10 4.12
N THR A 74 10.48 -25.12 3.75
CA THR A 74 11.24 -25.99 4.68
C THR A 74 12.60 -25.40 5.02
N SER A 75 13.12 -25.62 6.24
CA SER A 75 14.35 -24.95 6.74
C SER A 75 15.56 -25.02 5.79
N ASP A 76 15.80 -26.17 5.15
CA ASP A 76 16.97 -26.37 4.29
C ASP A 76 16.91 -25.56 2.99
N GLN A 77 15.71 -25.43 2.41
CA GLN A 77 15.47 -24.66 1.19
C GLN A 77 15.14 -23.20 1.49
N LEU A 78 14.65 -22.91 2.69
CA LEU A 78 14.29 -21.58 3.16
C LEU A 78 15.50 -20.63 3.16
N ARG A 79 16.69 -21.12 3.53
CA ARG A 79 17.94 -20.34 3.43
C ARG A 79 18.34 -20.03 1.97
N LEU A 80 18.00 -20.89 1.02
CA LEU A 80 18.23 -20.64 -0.41
C LEU A 80 17.24 -19.61 -0.95
N LEU A 81 15.97 -19.68 -0.51
CA LEU A 81 14.97 -18.65 -0.79
C LEU A 81 15.41 -17.30 -0.25
N PHE A 82 15.89 -17.25 1.00
CA PHE A 82 16.42 -16.03 1.60
C PHE A 82 17.61 -15.49 0.81
N ALA A 83 18.60 -16.33 0.49
CA ALA A 83 19.77 -15.95 -0.29
C ALA A 83 19.35 -15.37 -1.66
N ALA A 84 18.44 -16.03 -2.37
CA ALA A 84 17.92 -15.52 -3.64
C ALA A 84 17.25 -14.15 -3.49
N CYS A 85 16.43 -13.95 -2.44
CA CYS A 85 15.79 -12.66 -2.18
C CYS A 85 16.79 -11.55 -1.84
N ILE A 86 17.76 -11.83 -0.98
CA ILE A 86 18.68 -10.80 -0.48
C ILE A 86 19.72 -10.39 -1.53
N TYR A 87 20.13 -11.33 -2.40
CA TYR A 87 21.13 -11.08 -3.44
C TYR A 87 20.58 -10.54 -4.76
N HIS A 88 19.27 -10.63 -5.04
CA HIS A 88 18.76 -10.41 -6.41
C HIS A 88 19.11 -9.04 -7.03
N ASP A 89 19.22 -8.00 -6.19
CA ASP A 89 19.61 -6.64 -6.60
C ASP A 89 21.05 -6.27 -6.21
N THR A 90 21.87 -7.20 -5.70
CA THR A 90 23.27 -6.90 -5.32
C THR A 90 24.15 -6.52 -6.49
N GLY A 91 23.81 -6.90 -7.72
CA GLY A 91 24.49 -6.41 -8.92
C GLY A 91 24.38 -4.89 -9.12
N THR A 92 23.53 -4.19 -8.36
CA THR A 92 23.42 -2.72 -8.38
C THR A 92 24.45 -2.03 -7.48
N CYS A 93 25.13 -2.75 -6.59
CA CYS A 93 26.13 -2.15 -5.71
C CYS A 93 27.46 -1.92 -6.42
N SER A 94 28.30 -1.04 -5.85
CA SER A 94 29.61 -0.73 -6.41
C SER A 94 30.55 -1.94 -6.46
N ALA A 95 30.46 -2.84 -5.47
CA ALA A 95 31.29 -4.04 -5.40
C ALA A 95 30.98 -5.05 -6.53
N GLN A 96 29.79 -4.98 -7.12
CA GLN A 96 29.33 -5.86 -8.21
C GLN A 96 29.04 -5.08 -9.51
N ASN A 97 29.70 -3.93 -9.69
CA ASN A 97 29.58 -3.13 -10.92
C ASN A 97 30.53 -3.62 -12.05
N GLY A 98 30.50 -4.93 -12.33
CA GLY A 98 31.28 -5.53 -13.42
C GLY A 98 30.75 -5.15 -14.82
N SER A 99 31.21 -5.85 -15.86
CA SER A 99 30.84 -5.59 -17.26
C SER A 99 29.48 -6.19 -17.65
N GLN A 100 28.94 -7.11 -16.86
CA GLN A 100 27.72 -7.84 -17.18
C GLN A 100 26.48 -7.15 -16.59
N ARG A 101 25.31 -7.51 -17.12
CA ARG A 101 24.01 -7.15 -16.56
C ARG A 101 23.95 -7.32 -15.04
N PHE A 102 23.30 -6.39 -14.33
CA PHE A 102 23.21 -6.44 -12.87
C PHE A 102 22.55 -7.73 -12.37
N GLU A 103 21.62 -8.32 -13.13
CA GLU A 103 21.01 -9.60 -12.77
C GLU A 103 22.04 -10.75 -12.77
N VAL A 104 23.02 -10.70 -13.67
CA VAL A 104 24.08 -11.70 -13.76
C VAL A 104 25.13 -11.47 -12.68
N GLU A 105 25.58 -10.23 -12.48
CA GLU A 105 26.55 -9.88 -11.42
C GLU A 105 26.00 -10.25 -10.02
N GLY A 106 24.71 -10.00 -9.77
CA GLY A 106 24.05 -10.41 -8.51
C GLY A 106 23.95 -11.93 -8.37
N GLY A 107 23.68 -12.65 -9.47
CA GLY A 107 23.69 -14.11 -9.50
C GLY A 107 25.07 -14.68 -9.17
N ASP A 108 26.11 -14.17 -9.81
CA ASP A 108 27.50 -14.61 -9.62
C ASP A 108 27.95 -14.37 -8.17
N ALA A 109 27.62 -13.21 -7.60
CA ALA A 109 27.89 -12.91 -6.19
C ALA A 109 27.19 -13.88 -5.24
N ALA A 110 25.92 -14.20 -5.50
CA ALA A 110 25.16 -15.17 -4.71
C ALA A 110 25.78 -16.58 -4.78
N THR A 111 26.14 -17.04 -5.98
CA THR A 111 26.77 -18.36 -6.19
C THR A 111 28.09 -18.46 -5.43
N GLN A 112 28.95 -17.44 -5.50
CA GLN A 112 30.21 -17.43 -4.75
C GLN A 112 29.96 -17.54 -3.23
N ALA A 113 29.01 -16.77 -2.70
CA ALA A 113 28.65 -16.82 -1.29
C ALA A 113 28.09 -18.19 -0.87
N LEU A 114 27.20 -18.78 -1.68
CA LEU A 114 26.58 -20.07 -1.42
C LEU A 114 27.60 -21.21 -1.38
N LEU A 115 28.49 -21.27 -2.39
CA LEU A 115 29.54 -22.29 -2.46
C LEU A 115 30.52 -22.16 -1.29
N ALA A 116 30.86 -20.94 -0.87
CA ALA A 116 31.69 -20.70 0.31
C ALA A 116 31.04 -21.20 1.62
N HIS A 117 29.71 -21.32 1.67
CA HIS A 117 28.95 -21.90 2.79
C HIS A 117 28.62 -23.39 2.58
N GLY A 118 29.28 -24.08 1.65
CA GLY A 118 29.11 -25.50 1.41
C GLY A 118 27.76 -25.89 0.79
N VAL A 119 27.06 -24.94 0.16
CA VAL A 119 25.87 -25.24 -0.66
C VAL A 119 26.31 -26.01 -1.91
N SER A 120 25.49 -26.97 -2.35
CA SER A 120 25.80 -27.74 -3.55
C SER A 120 25.82 -26.85 -4.80
N GLU A 121 26.65 -27.20 -5.80
CA GLU A 121 26.67 -26.47 -7.09
C GLU A 121 25.29 -26.42 -7.75
N ARG A 122 24.50 -27.49 -7.61
CA ARG A 122 23.13 -27.57 -8.11
C ARG A 122 22.24 -26.51 -7.47
N ASP A 123 22.23 -26.43 -6.14
CA ASP A 123 21.40 -25.46 -5.42
C ASP A 123 21.89 -24.03 -5.65
N ALA A 124 23.21 -23.83 -5.73
CA ALA A 124 23.79 -22.53 -6.07
C ALA A 124 23.41 -22.09 -7.49
N HIS A 125 23.32 -23.03 -8.44
CA HIS A 125 22.83 -22.78 -9.79
C HIS A 125 21.33 -22.42 -9.79
N GLU A 126 20.49 -23.11 -9.01
CA GLU A 126 19.07 -22.75 -8.88
C GLU A 126 18.87 -21.31 -8.35
N VAL A 127 19.66 -20.90 -7.35
CA VAL A 127 19.65 -19.51 -6.86
C VAL A 127 20.13 -18.55 -7.95
N TRP A 128 21.20 -18.88 -8.65
CA TRP A 128 21.70 -18.06 -9.76
C TRP A 128 20.63 -17.86 -10.84
N VAL A 129 19.94 -18.93 -11.25
CA VAL A 129 18.87 -18.88 -12.26
C VAL A 129 17.71 -18.00 -11.79
N ALA A 130 17.31 -18.14 -10.52
CA ALA A 130 16.25 -17.32 -9.95
C ALA A 130 16.60 -15.83 -9.93
N ILE A 131 17.84 -15.49 -9.59
CA ILE A 131 18.33 -14.11 -9.61
C ILE A 131 18.47 -13.61 -11.05
N ALA A 132 19.13 -14.34 -11.95
CA ALA A 132 19.35 -13.90 -13.34
C ALA A 132 18.04 -13.62 -14.10
N LEU A 133 16.95 -14.32 -13.74
CA LEU A 133 15.66 -14.22 -14.42
C LEU A 133 14.63 -13.35 -13.68
N HIS A 134 14.93 -12.78 -12.50
CA HIS A 134 13.92 -12.06 -11.70
C HIS A 134 13.28 -10.87 -12.42
N THR A 135 13.94 -10.30 -13.44
CA THR A 135 13.42 -9.22 -14.30
C THR A 135 12.72 -9.71 -15.57
N SER A 136 12.62 -11.01 -15.81
CA SER A 136 12.17 -11.63 -17.06
C SER A 136 10.74 -12.21 -16.96
N PRO A 137 9.68 -11.40 -17.22
CA PRO A 137 8.30 -11.86 -17.13
C PRO A 137 8.00 -13.00 -18.11
N GLY A 138 7.19 -13.96 -17.67
CA GLY A 138 6.75 -15.13 -18.44
C GLY A 138 7.75 -16.28 -18.42
N ILE A 139 9.03 -16.02 -18.17
CA ILE A 139 10.09 -17.05 -18.07
C ILE A 139 10.28 -17.44 -16.61
N ALA A 140 10.54 -16.47 -15.73
CA ALA A 140 10.84 -16.74 -14.32
C ALA A 140 9.70 -17.47 -13.61
N GLU A 141 8.45 -17.17 -13.96
CA GLU A 141 7.27 -17.81 -13.37
C GLU A 141 7.10 -19.30 -13.78
N ARG A 142 7.84 -19.78 -14.79
CA ARG A 142 7.71 -21.15 -15.33
C ARG A 142 8.95 -22.02 -15.21
N ILE A 143 10.14 -21.42 -15.10
CA ILE A 143 11.40 -22.16 -15.19
C ILE A 143 11.70 -23.01 -13.95
N SER A 144 11.51 -22.47 -12.74
CA SER A 144 11.69 -23.19 -11.49
C SER A 144 10.80 -22.61 -10.37
N PRO A 145 10.49 -23.39 -9.32
CA PRO A 145 9.69 -22.89 -8.20
C PRO A 145 10.35 -21.70 -7.49
N LEU A 146 11.68 -21.72 -7.33
CA LEU A 146 12.42 -20.61 -6.72
C LEU A 146 12.31 -19.33 -7.56
N ALA A 147 12.60 -19.39 -8.86
CA ALA A 147 12.51 -18.25 -9.75
C ALA A 147 11.09 -17.65 -9.75
N ARG A 148 10.06 -18.50 -9.70
CA ARG A 148 8.67 -18.07 -9.59
C ARG A 148 8.41 -17.33 -8.28
N LEU A 149 8.83 -17.87 -7.13
CA LEU A 149 8.62 -17.24 -5.82
C LEU A 149 9.25 -15.85 -5.77
N ILE A 150 10.51 -15.73 -6.21
CA ILE A 150 11.22 -14.44 -6.28
C ILE A 150 10.48 -13.48 -7.20
N ARG A 151 10.15 -13.92 -8.42
CA ARG A 151 9.49 -13.07 -9.41
C ARG A 151 8.13 -12.56 -8.91
N VAL A 152 7.31 -13.43 -8.34
CA VAL A 152 6.01 -13.02 -7.80
C VAL A 152 6.20 -12.03 -6.65
N ALA A 153 7.10 -12.31 -5.71
CA ALA A 153 7.40 -11.41 -4.59
C ALA A 153 7.90 -10.02 -5.04
N VAL A 154 8.80 -9.95 -6.03
CA VAL A 154 9.24 -8.69 -6.65
C VAL A 154 8.05 -7.95 -7.25
N THR A 155 7.17 -8.64 -7.99
CA THR A 155 5.99 -7.99 -8.57
C THR A 155 4.95 -7.55 -7.54
N VAL A 156 4.86 -8.24 -6.40
CA VAL A 156 4.07 -7.81 -5.25
C VAL A 156 4.66 -6.53 -4.66
N ASP A 157 5.97 -6.48 -4.42
CA ASP A 157 6.57 -5.27 -3.85
C ASP A 157 6.42 -4.05 -4.76
N PHE A 158 6.43 -4.22 -6.09
CA PHE A 158 6.12 -3.16 -7.05
C PHE A 158 4.62 -2.95 -7.31
N LYS A 159 3.74 -3.49 -6.46
CA LYS A 159 2.28 -3.29 -6.44
C LYS A 159 1.61 -3.55 -7.79
N ARG A 160 2.08 -4.56 -8.53
CA ARG A 160 1.43 -4.97 -9.77
C ARG A 160 0.06 -5.57 -9.43
N LEU A 161 -1.02 -4.99 -9.94
CA LEU A 161 -2.40 -5.41 -9.63
C LEU A 161 -2.61 -6.93 -9.75
N ALA A 162 -2.07 -7.54 -10.81
CA ALA A 162 -2.17 -8.99 -10.98
C ALA A 162 -1.50 -9.75 -9.83
N ALA A 163 -0.36 -9.29 -9.32
CA ALA A 163 0.38 -9.95 -8.25
C ALA A 163 -0.28 -9.80 -6.87
N MET A 164 -1.11 -8.78 -6.65
CA MET A 164 -1.83 -8.57 -5.38
C MET A 164 -2.76 -9.74 -5.01
N ARG A 165 -3.13 -10.60 -5.97
CA ARG A 165 -3.91 -11.82 -5.70
C ARG A 165 -3.15 -12.84 -4.84
N PHE A 166 -1.83 -12.72 -4.72
CA PHE A 166 -0.97 -13.63 -3.97
C PHE A 166 -0.77 -13.21 -2.51
N THR A 167 -1.33 -12.06 -2.12
CA THR A 167 -1.24 -11.52 -0.76
C THR A 167 -2.57 -11.61 -0.02
N THR A 168 -2.53 -11.62 1.31
CA THR A 168 -3.73 -11.45 2.15
C THR A 168 -4.01 -9.98 2.42
N GLU A 169 -5.24 -9.66 2.84
CA GLU A 169 -5.60 -8.30 3.24
C GLU A 169 -4.68 -7.77 4.35
N GLY A 170 -4.18 -6.54 4.18
CA GLY A 170 -3.28 -5.87 5.14
C GLY A 170 -1.82 -6.34 5.13
N GLU A 171 -1.47 -7.40 4.40
CA GLU A 171 -0.11 -7.96 4.39
C GLU A 171 0.91 -6.98 3.82
N VAL A 172 0.59 -6.33 2.71
CA VAL A 172 1.47 -5.36 2.05
C VAL A 172 1.71 -4.16 2.96
N GLU A 173 0.66 -3.65 3.61
CA GLU A 173 0.74 -2.52 4.53
C GLU A 173 1.59 -2.85 5.76
N ALA A 174 1.42 -4.05 6.33
CA ALA A 174 2.20 -4.50 7.48
C ALA A 174 3.70 -4.62 7.14
N ILE A 175 4.03 -5.22 5.99
CA ILE A 175 5.41 -5.38 5.54
C ILE A 175 6.05 -4.02 5.21
N GLU A 176 5.32 -3.10 4.59
CA GLU A 176 5.80 -1.73 4.32
C GLU A 176 5.99 -0.89 5.58
N ALA A 177 5.23 -1.17 6.65
CA ALA A 177 5.43 -0.53 7.95
C ALA A 177 6.71 -1.01 8.63
N MET A 178 7.06 -2.30 8.49
CA MET A 178 8.32 -2.86 9.00
C MET A 178 9.53 -2.36 8.21
N PHE A 179 9.43 -2.31 6.89
CA PHE A 179 10.52 -1.92 5.99
C PHE A 179 10.06 -0.84 5.00
N PRO A 180 10.21 0.45 5.34
CA PRO A 180 9.75 1.57 4.50
C PRO A 180 10.33 1.54 3.07
N ARG A 181 9.53 1.99 2.09
CA ARG A 181 9.86 1.88 0.64
C ARG A 181 11.02 2.77 0.17
N GLY A 182 11.18 3.97 0.74
CA GLY A 182 12.29 4.89 0.40
C GLY A 182 12.45 5.24 -1.08
N GLU A 183 11.35 5.45 -1.84
CA GLU A 183 11.36 5.68 -3.30
C GLU A 183 12.06 4.57 -4.12
N ILE A 184 11.95 3.30 -3.70
CA ILE A 184 12.63 2.17 -4.34
C ILE A 184 12.56 2.17 -5.87
N GLU A 185 11.42 2.52 -6.48
CA GLU A 185 11.26 2.56 -7.94
C GLU A 185 12.29 3.48 -8.62
N LYS A 186 12.55 4.64 -8.00
CA LYS A 186 13.51 5.62 -8.49
C LYS A 186 14.93 5.23 -8.10
N VAL A 187 15.16 4.85 -6.84
CA VAL A 187 16.48 4.49 -6.34
C VAL A 187 17.07 3.32 -7.12
N LEU A 188 16.29 2.25 -7.33
CA LEU A 188 16.75 1.08 -8.09
C LEU A 188 17.00 1.43 -9.56
N GLY A 189 16.07 2.16 -10.18
CA GLY A 189 16.20 2.60 -11.56
C GLY A 189 17.44 3.47 -11.78
N ASP A 190 17.70 4.44 -10.90
CA ASP A 190 18.89 5.29 -10.93
C ASP A 190 20.17 4.46 -10.73
N ALA A 191 20.21 3.54 -9.76
CA ALA A 191 21.38 2.69 -9.52
C ALA A 191 21.76 1.86 -10.77
N VAL A 192 20.78 1.26 -11.44
CA VAL A 192 21.01 0.48 -12.67
C VAL A 192 21.47 1.38 -13.83
N VAL A 193 20.82 2.53 -14.02
CA VAL A 193 21.16 3.45 -15.12
C VAL A 193 22.53 4.08 -14.92
N ASP A 194 22.85 4.52 -13.71
CA ASP A 194 24.12 5.19 -13.40
C ASP A 194 25.31 4.24 -13.61
N GLN A 195 25.17 2.93 -13.33
CA GLN A 195 26.20 1.93 -13.66
C GLN A 195 26.48 1.84 -15.18
N VAL A 196 25.46 1.98 -16.02
CA VAL A 196 25.60 1.91 -17.48
C VAL A 196 26.20 3.19 -18.04
N LEU A 197 25.79 4.34 -17.51
CA LEU A 197 26.32 5.65 -17.90
C LEU A 197 27.76 5.87 -17.44
N GLY A 198 28.19 5.17 -16.39
CA GLY A 198 29.58 5.18 -15.92
C GLY A 198 30.55 4.30 -16.72
N LYS A 199 30.11 3.64 -17.80
CA LYS A 199 31.00 2.83 -18.65
C LYS A 199 31.72 3.72 -19.68
N ASP A 200 32.99 3.42 -19.93
CA ASP A 200 33.89 4.27 -20.72
C ASP A 200 33.58 4.32 -22.22
N ASN A 201 32.84 3.34 -22.74
CA ASN A 201 32.51 3.25 -24.15
C ASN A 201 31.16 2.57 -24.40
N ALA A 202 30.65 2.72 -25.63
CA ALA A 202 29.34 2.22 -26.02
C ALA A 202 29.21 0.69 -25.97
N GLU A 203 30.29 -0.04 -26.26
CA GLU A 203 30.31 -1.51 -26.21
C GLU A 203 30.13 -2.01 -24.77
N ALA A 204 30.85 -1.41 -23.81
CA ALA A 204 30.71 -1.71 -22.40
C ALA A 204 29.33 -1.32 -21.85
N SER A 205 28.76 -0.19 -22.29
CA SER A 205 27.39 0.18 -21.94
C SER A 205 26.36 -0.82 -22.49
N ASP A 206 26.53 -1.28 -23.74
CA ASP A 206 25.60 -2.24 -24.38
C ASP A 206 25.70 -3.63 -23.74
N ALA A 207 26.91 -4.09 -23.39
CA ALA A 207 27.09 -5.33 -22.61
C ALA A 207 26.43 -5.26 -21.22
N LYS A 208 26.53 -4.09 -20.55
CA LYS A 208 25.94 -3.87 -19.22
C LYS A 208 24.40 -3.80 -19.28
N ALA A 209 23.85 -3.22 -20.33
CA ALA A 209 22.40 -3.06 -20.51
C ALA A 209 21.98 -3.16 -21.98
N PRO A 210 21.87 -4.39 -22.54
CA PRO A 210 21.48 -4.57 -23.93
C PRO A 210 20.10 -3.95 -24.20
N ALA A 211 19.91 -3.38 -25.40
CA ALA A 211 18.75 -2.53 -25.72
C ALA A 211 17.35 -3.15 -25.47
N ALA A 212 17.22 -4.48 -25.59
CA ALA A 212 15.97 -5.21 -25.38
C ALA A 212 15.76 -5.73 -23.95
N THR A 213 16.56 -5.26 -22.98
CA THR A 213 16.43 -5.62 -21.56
C THR A 213 15.72 -4.52 -20.77
N TRP A 214 15.27 -4.85 -19.55
CA TRP A 214 14.68 -3.86 -18.64
C TRP A 214 15.64 -2.68 -18.38
N ALA A 215 16.92 -2.96 -18.11
CA ALA A 215 17.97 -1.94 -17.96
C ALA A 215 18.15 -1.10 -19.24
N GLY A 216 18.20 -1.74 -20.42
CA GLY A 216 18.32 -1.04 -21.70
C GLY A 216 17.17 -0.07 -21.97
N VAL A 217 15.93 -0.46 -21.63
CA VAL A 217 14.75 0.41 -21.74
C VAL A 217 14.86 1.63 -20.82
N MET A 218 15.33 1.47 -19.58
CA MET A 218 15.51 2.59 -18.65
C MET A 218 16.60 3.55 -19.11
N VAL A 219 17.73 3.04 -19.61
CA VAL A 219 18.81 3.86 -20.15
C VAL A 219 18.33 4.66 -21.36
N ARG A 220 17.57 4.04 -22.28
CA ARG A 220 16.95 4.75 -23.40
C ARG A 220 16.01 5.86 -22.90
N SER A 221 15.10 5.53 -21.99
CA SER A 221 14.17 6.51 -21.39
C SER A 221 14.90 7.70 -20.75
N LYS A 222 15.99 7.44 -20.03
CA LYS A 222 16.83 8.46 -19.40
C LYS A 222 17.54 9.35 -20.42
N ARG A 223 18.05 8.78 -21.51
CA ARG A 223 18.70 9.52 -22.60
C ARG A 223 17.70 10.39 -23.38
N GLU A 224 16.49 9.88 -23.59
CA GLU A 224 15.40 10.62 -24.25
C GLU A 224 14.85 11.76 -23.36
N ASN A 225 14.92 11.60 -22.02
CA ASN A 225 14.36 12.55 -21.05
C ASN A 225 15.37 12.90 -19.94
N PRO A 226 16.49 13.58 -20.25
CA PRO A 226 17.56 13.84 -19.27
C PRO A 226 17.07 14.66 -18.06
N ASP A 227 16.17 15.62 -18.31
CA ASP A 227 15.55 16.51 -17.31
C ASP A 227 14.32 15.94 -16.60
N ALA A 228 13.91 14.69 -16.88
CA ALA A 228 12.83 14.05 -16.13
C ALA A 228 13.06 14.09 -14.61
N ARG A 229 14.33 14.07 -14.17
CA ARG A 229 14.73 14.23 -12.75
C ARG A 229 14.28 15.59 -12.16
N ARG A 230 14.35 16.68 -12.94
CA ARG A 230 13.88 18.01 -12.52
C ARG A 230 12.35 18.12 -12.59
N GLN A 231 11.74 17.50 -13.60
CA GLN A 231 10.29 17.58 -13.80
C GLN A 231 9.50 16.68 -12.83
N GLN A 232 10.01 15.50 -12.44
CA GLN A 232 9.39 14.64 -11.43
C GLN A 232 9.43 15.25 -10.02
N GLN A 233 10.52 15.96 -9.68
CA GLN A 233 10.57 16.75 -8.44
C GLN A 233 9.62 17.96 -8.49
N ILE A 234 9.28 18.44 -9.69
CA ILE A 234 8.42 19.62 -9.85
C ILE A 234 6.94 19.27 -9.91
N ARG A 235 6.48 18.15 -10.48
CA ARG A 235 5.07 17.72 -10.40
C ARG A 235 4.92 16.22 -10.60
N VAL A 236 4.71 15.47 -9.52
CA VAL A 236 3.78 14.34 -9.63
C VAL A 236 2.43 14.98 -10.00
N PRO A 237 1.81 14.68 -11.17
CA PRO A 237 0.51 15.25 -11.48
C PRO A 237 -0.43 14.80 -10.37
N THR A 238 -0.87 15.75 -9.56
CA THR A 238 -1.96 15.48 -8.63
C THR A 238 -3.19 15.14 -9.46
N LEU A 239 -4.16 14.46 -8.88
CA LEU A 239 -5.49 14.27 -9.43
C LEU A 239 -5.97 15.60 -10.01
N LEU A 240 -5.81 16.71 -9.29
CA LEU A 240 -6.20 18.05 -9.75
C LEU A 240 -5.44 18.55 -10.98
N GLY A 241 -4.21 18.09 -11.21
CA GLY A 241 -3.40 18.40 -12.38
C GLY A 241 -3.74 17.57 -13.62
N LEU A 242 -4.58 16.53 -13.50
CA LEU A 242 -5.08 15.77 -14.65
C LEU A 242 -6.21 16.52 -15.38
N PRO A 243 -6.37 16.28 -16.69
CA PRO A 243 -7.53 16.76 -17.44
C PRO A 243 -8.86 16.33 -16.78
N PRO A 244 -9.90 17.19 -16.77
CA PRO A 244 -11.20 16.93 -16.12
C PRO A 244 -11.79 15.56 -16.43
N GLU A 245 -11.72 15.12 -17.67
CA GLU A 245 -12.20 13.83 -18.16
C GLU A 245 -11.50 12.62 -17.53
N LEU A 246 -10.18 12.70 -17.31
CA LEU A 246 -9.41 11.65 -16.64
C LEU A 246 -9.67 11.66 -15.14
N ARG A 247 -9.79 12.85 -14.53
CA ARG A 247 -10.19 12.99 -13.12
C ARG A 247 -11.53 12.36 -12.86
N TYR A 248 -12.52 12.64 -13.72
CA TYR A 248 -13.87 12.11 -13.61
C TYR A 248 -13.90 10.58 -13.76
N ARG A 249 -13.16 10.03 -14.74
CA ARG A 249 -13.05 8.57 -14.91
C ARG A 249 -12.39 7.87 -13.73
N ILE A 250 -11.30 8.43 -13.21
CA ILE A 250 -10.62 7.92 -12.02
C ILE A 250 -11.59 7.95 -10.83
N TRP A 251 -12.28 9.07 -10.64
CA TRP A 251 -13.28 9.24 -9.59
C TRP A 251 -14.41 8.20 -9.67
N GLU A 252 -14.97 7.96 -10.87
CA GLU A 252 -15.98 6.91 -11.07
C GLU A 252 -15.44 5.52 -10.72
N LEU A 253 -14.24 5.16 -11.19
CA LEU A 253 -13.62 3.86 -10.91
C LEU A 253 -13.29 3.66 -9.42
N CYS A 254 -12.90 4.72 -8.73
CA CYS A 254 -12.55 4.71 -7.31
C CYS A 254 -13.77 4.51 -6.39
N ILE A 255 -14.96 5.01 -6.78
CA ILE A 255 -16.16 5.05 -5.91
C ILE A 255 -17.23 4.02 -6.35
N ALA A 256 -17.05 3.32 -7.48
CA ALA A 256 -18.02 2.43 -8.12
C ALA A 256 -18.57 1.24 -7.28
N SER A 257 -18.33 1.17 -5.97
CA SER A 257 -18.88 0.11 -5.11
C SER A 257 -19.39 0.58 -3.74
N THR A 258 -19.72 1.86 -3.54
CA THR A 258 -20.62 2.21 -2.42
C THR A 258 -22.06 2.00 -2.87
N ALA A 259 -22.62 0.84 -2.55
CA ALA A 259 -24.02 0.54 -2.77
C ALA A 259 -24.87 1.71 -2.23
N SER A 260 -25.63 2.36 -3.12
CA SER A 260 -26.53 3.50 -2.88
C SER A 260 -25.93 4.92 -2.80
N THR A 261 -25.17 5.31 -3.83
CA THR A 261 -25.14 6.73 -4.21
C THR A 261 -26.46 7.07 -4.91
N THR A 262 -27.38 7.77 -4.23
CA THR A 262 -28.58 8.31 -4.87
C THR A 262 -28.36 9.80 -5.15
N ASN A 263 -28.47 10.17 -6.42
CA ASN A 263 -28.43 11.57 -6.86
C ASN A 263 -29.72 12.25 -6.36
N SER A 264 -29.66 13.04 -5.29
CA SER A 264 -30.85 13.71 -4.74
C SER A 264 -30.97 15.13 -5.31
N LYS A 265 -32.21 15.57 -5.54
CA LYS A 265 -32.59 16.87 -6.16
C LYS A 265 -32.19 18.12 -5.34
N GLN A 266 -31.38 18.01 -4.29
CA GLN A 266 -31.01 19.09 -3.36
C GLN A 266 -29.50 19.37 -3.29
N GLY A 267 -28.75 19.10 -4.35
CA GLY A 267 -27.43 19.73 -4.58
C GLY A 267 -26.25 19.23 -3.75
N LYS A 268 -26.40 18.18 -2.93
CA LYS A 268 -25.27 17.45 -2.32
C LYS A 268 -25.38 15.95 -2.59
N ASP A 269 -24.34 15.39 -3.19
CA ASP A 269 -24.24 13.95 -3.40
C ASP A 269 -24.25 13.20 -2.07
N THR A 270 -25.11 12.20 -1.94
CA THR A 270 -25.36 11.50 -0.69
C THR A 270 -24.87 10.05 -0.76
N VAL A 271 -24.21 9.59 0.30
CA VAL A 271 -23.78 8.19 0.49
C VAL A 271 -24.55 7.63 1.67
N ILE A 272 -25.37 6.60 1.44
CA ILE A 272 -26.04 5.90 2.54
C ILE A 272 -25.10 4.80 3.02
N LEU A 273 -24.61 4.93 4.25
CA LEU A 273 -23.62 4.01 4.82
C LEU A 273 -24.25 2.69 5.23
N ALA A 274 -25.41 2.75 5.89
CA ALA A 274 -26.20 1.60 6.27
C ALA A 274 -27.67 1.86 5.97
N GLN A 275 -28.33 0.85 5.38
CA GLN A 275 -29.78 0.76 5.36
C GLN A 275 -30.12 -0.20 6.49
N GLY A 276 -30.77 0.25 7.57
CA GLY A 276 -31.03 -0.60 8.73
C GLY A 276 -32.02 -1.74 8.48
N ARG A 277 -31.97 -2.48 7.36
CA ARG A 277 -32.85 -3.63 7.06
C ARG A 277 -32.30 -4.96 7.57
N ARG A 278 -30.98 -5.12 7.59
CA ARG A 278 -30.31 -6.36 8.01
C ARG A 278 -29.11 -6.05 8.90
N THR A 279 -28.82 -6.93 9.86
CA THR A 279 -27.65 -6.79 10.75
C THR A 279 -26.34 -6.77 9.96
N SER A 280 -26.27 -7.57 8.88
CA SER A 280 -25.10 -7.59 7.99
C SER A 280 -24.87 -6.24 7.30
N GLU A 281 -25.90 -5.50 6.91
CA GLU A 281 -25.77 -4.18 6.26
C GLU A 281 -25.19 -3.15 7.22
N VAL A 282 -25.67 -3.13 8.46
CA VAL A 282 -25.16 -2.25 9.52
C VAL A 282 -23.72 -2.61 9.90
N GLN A 283 -23.36 -3.89 9.88
CA GLN A 283 -22.00 -4.35 10.19
C GLN A 283 -21.00 -4.07 9.06
N HIS A 284 -21.38 -4.24 7.79
CA HIS A 284 -20.50 -3.95 6.64
C HIS A 284 -20.25 -2.45 6.46
N ALA A 285 -21.20 -1.60 6.88
CA ALA A 285 -21.06 -0.14 6.88
C ALA A 285 -19.90 0.39 7.74
N VAL A 286 -19.37 -0.43 8.66
CA VAL A 286 -18.26 -0.09 9.56
C VAL A 286 -16.90 -0.10 8.86
N GLN A 287 -16.85 -0.49 7.59
CA GLN A 287 -15.60 -0.49 6.81
C GLN A 287 -15.38 0.83 6.07
N GLN A 288 -14.11 1.14 5.77
CA GLN A 288 -13.77 2.26 4.90
C GLN A 288 -14.36 2.05 3.49
N PRO A 289 -14.66 3.12 2.75
CA PRO A 289 -15.08 3.01 1.36
C PRO A 289 -14.06 2.19 0.54
N PRO A 290 -14.47 1.49 -0.53
CA PRO A 290 -13.60 0.63 -1.34
C PRO A 290 -12.47 1.38 -2.10
N LEU A 291 -12.33 2.69 -1.86
CA LEU A 291 -11.16 3.53 -2.16
C LEU A 291 -9.83 2.98 -1.63
N THR A 292 -9.84 1.90 -0.83
CA THR A 292 -8.65 1.17 -0.36
C THR A 292 -7.93 0.39 -1.46
N ARG A 293 -8.55 0.18 -2.64
CA ARG A 293 -7.96 -0.63 -3.73
C ARG A 293 -7.12 0.16 -4.74
N VAL A 294 -6.83 1.44 -4.52
CA VAL A 294 -6.01 2.29 -5.42
C VAL A 294 -4.65 2.65 -4.82
N CYS A 295 -3.70 3.07 -5.67
CA CYS A 295 -2.35 3.42 -5.21
C CYS A 295 -2.37 4.56 -4.17
N ARG A 296 -1.33 4.61 -3.31
CA ARG A 296 -1.25 5.52 -2.15
C ARG A 296 -1.51 6.99 -2.51
N GLN A 297 -0.97 7.45 -3.65
CA GLN A 297 -1.14 8.83 -4.11
C GLN A 297 -2.61 9.14 -4.43
N MET A 298 -3.24 8.34 -5.30
CA MET A 298 -4.64 8.52 -5.69
C MET A 298 -5.56 8.47 -4.47
N ARG A 299 -5.25 7.59 -3.51
CA ARG A 299 -5.95 7.52 -2.23
C ARG A 299 -5.82 8.81 -1.43
N SER A 300 -4.59 9.31 -1.24
CA SER A 300 -4.34 10.53 -0.46
C SER A 300 -5.00 11.78 -1.06
N GLU A 301 -5.18 11.80 -2.38
CA GLU A 301 -5.77 12.93 -3.10
C GLU A 301 -7.29 12.83 -3.25
N ALA A 302 -7.85 11.62 -3.32
CA ALA A 302 -9.29 11.40 -3.48
C ALA A 302 -10.07 11.42 -2.15
N LEU A 303 -9.48 10.96 -1.04
CA LEU A 303 -10.17 10.89 0.26
C LEU A 303 -10.65 12.27 0.77
N PRO A 304 -9.85 13.36 0.69
CA PRO A 304 -10.31 14.68 1.08
C PRO A 304 -11.52 15.14 0.25
N MET A 305 -11.52 14.88 -1.06
CA MET A 305 -12.63 15.23 -1.96
C MET A 305 -13.89 14.40 -1.63
N PHE A 306 -13.73 13.12 -1.33
CA PHE A 306 -14.82 12.21 -1.00
C PHE A 306 -15.51 12.59 0.33
N TYR A 307 -14.75 12.76 1.41
CA TYR A 307 -15.33 13.06 2.72
C TYR A 307 -15.89 14.50 2.83
N ASN A 308 -15.30 15.45 2.11
CA ASN A 308 -15.78 16.83 2.07
C ASN A 308 -17.01 17.01 1.16
N GLY A 309 -17.03 16.32 0.02
CA GLY A 309 -18.05 16.51 -1.02
C GLY A 309 -19.36 15.74 -0.81
N LYS A 310 -19.44 14.85 0.18
CA LYS A 310 -20.59 13.95 0.37
C LYS A 310 -21.29 14.16 1.72
N ALA A 311 -22.59 13.91 1.72
CA ALA A 311 -23.36 13.70 2.95
C ALA A 311 -23.44 12.20 3.27
N PHE A 312 -23.03 11.82 4.47
CA PHE A 312 -23.03 10.42 4.92
C PHE A 312 -24.26 10.15 5.79
N VAL A 313 -25.18 9.33 5.28
CA VAL A 313 -26.49 9.12 5.92
C VAL A 313 -26.54 7.74 6.58
N TRP A 314 -26.89 7.72 7.86
CA TRP A 314 -27.24 6.52 8.61
C TRP A 314 -28.76 6.39 8.62
N ARG A 315 -29.30 5.47 7.81
CA ARG A 315 -30.75 5.31 7.64
C ARG A 315 -31.33 4.30 8.62
N ARG A 316 -32.30 4.74 9.41
CA ARG A 316 -33.20 3.88 10.17
C ARG A 316 -34.31 3.33 9.25
N PHE A 317 -34.62 2.04 9.33
CA PHE A 317 -35.71 1.40 8.58
C PHE A 317 -36.78 0.88 9.55
N ASP A 318 -38.03 0.84 9.08
CA ASP A 318 -39.24 0.42 9.80
C ASP A 318 -38.99 -0.56 10.97
N ARG A 319 -39.48 -0.16 12.15
CA ARG A 319 -39.42 -0.87 13.43
C ARG A 319 -39.80 -2.35 13.37
N SER A 320 -40.71 -2.75 12.47
CA SER A 320 -41.14 -4.15 12.39
C SER A 320 -40.10 -5.11 11.81
N PHE A 321 -39.11 -4.60 11.06
CA PHE A 321 -38.16 -5.46 10.32
C PHE A 321 -36.72 -4.93 10.30
N GLY A 322 -36.45 -3.74 10.84
CA GLY A 322 -35.15 -3.08 10.77
C GLY A 322 -34.25 -3.21 12.00
N VAL A 323 -32.95 -3.08 11.79
CA VAL A 323 -31.90 -2.99 12.82
C VAL A 323 -31.69 -1.53 13.20
N ASP A 324 -31.58 -1.27 14.51
CA ASP A 324 -31.24 0.03 15.08
C ASP A 324 -29.71 0.25 15.00
N PRO A 325 -29.22 1.20 14.15
CA PRO A 325 -27.79 1.46 14.02
C PRO A 325 -27.17 2.14 15.26
N TYR A 326 -28.02 2.68 16.15
CA TYR A 326 -27.63 3.36 17.39
C TYR A 326 -27.61 2.40 18.58
N ALA A 327 -28.09 1.16 18.40
CA ALA A 327 -28.04 0.16 19.45
C ALA A 327 -26.60 -0.25 19.78
N ARG A 328 -26.30 -0.32 21.07
CA ARG A 328 -25.05 -0.89 21.58
C ARG A 328 -25.16 -2.41 21.59
N HIS A 329 -24.16 -3.10 21.05
CA HIS A 329 -24.12 -4.56 21.03
C HIS A 329 -23.17 -5.10 22.10
N VAL A 330 -23.63 -6.09 22.86
CA VAL A 330 -22.80 -6.81 23.83
C VAL A 330 -21.86 -7.75 23.06
N GLY A 331 -20.56 -7.43 23.03
CA GLY A 331 -19.52 -8.30 22.45
C GLY A 331 -18.44 -7.60 21.63
N TYR A 332 -18.69 -6.41 21.08
CA TYR A 332 -17.70 -5.61 20.33
C TYR A 332 -17.65 -4.18 20.86
N HIS A 333 -16.67 -3.88 21.72
CA HIS A 333 -16.33 -2.56 22.29
C HIS A 333 -17.42 -1.72 22.99
N GLY A 334 -18.70 -2.13 22.97
CA GLY A 334 -19.80 -1.40 23.59
C GLY A 334 -20.32 -0.20 22.78
N ASP A 335 -19.65 0.16 21.69
CA ASP A 335 -20.00 1.31 20.84
C ASP A 335 -21.08 0.96 19.80
N CYS A 336 -21.86 1.97 19.40
CA CYS A 336 -22.82 1.83 18.30
C CYS A 336 -22.11 1.78 16.93
N ALA A 337 -22.81 1.33 15.89
CA ALA A 337 -22.23 1.15 14.56
C ALA A 337 -21.70 2.47 13.95
N VAL A 338 -22.38 3.58 14.26
CA VAL A 338 -21.99 4.92 13.81
C VAL A 338 -20.61 5.29 14.34
N VAL A 339 -20.39 5.11 15.64
CA VAL A 339 -19.12 5.46 16.30
C VAL A 339 -17.99 4.55 15.81
N ARG A 340 -18.27 3.25 15.68
CA ARG A 340 -17.29 2.31 15.13
C ARG A 340 -16.82 2.68 13.73
N TRP A 341 -17.73 3.16 12.86
CA TRP A 341 -17.37 3.62 11.53
C TRP A 341 -16.46 4.86 11.57
N VAL A 342 -16.80 5.86 12.40
CA VAL A 342 -15.97 7.06 12.54
C VAL A 342 -14.57 6.71 13.05
N THR A 343 -14.48 5.82 14.04
CA THR A 343 -13.20 5.31 14.54
C THR A 343 -12.43 4.56 13.45
N ALA A 344 -13.11 3.74 12.64
CA ALA A 344 -12.48 2.94 11.58
C ALA A 344 -11.96 3.78 10.40
N ILE A 345 -12.56 4.93 10.09
CA ILE A 345 -12.03 5.82 9.06
C ILE A 345 -10.80 6.61 9.55
N GLY A 346 -10.63 6.79 10.86
CA GLY A 346 -9.44 7.42 11.47
C GLY A 346 -9.48 8.95 11.49
N GLU A 347 -8.73 9.54 12.44
CA GLU A 347 -8.77 10.97 12.79
C GLU A 347 -8.49 11.91 11.60
N GLN A 348 -7.49 11.59 10.78
CA GLN A 348 -7.14 12.37 9.59
C GLN A 348 -8.32 12.50 8.61
N ASN A 349 -9.05 11.40 8.37
CA ASN A 349 -10.21 11.39 7.47
C ASN A 349 -11.42 12.08 8.11
N CYS A 350 -11.57 11.96 9.44
CA CYS A 350 -12.62 12.67 10.18
C CYS A 350 -12.49 14.18 10.03
N GLY A 351 -11.28 14.73 9.99
CA GLY A 351 -11.04 16.16 9.75
C GLY A 351 -11.55 16.68 8.39
N TRP A 352 -11.86 15.79 7.44
CA TRP A 352 -12.43 16.16 6.14
C TRP A 352 -13.95 15.96 6.06
N LEU A 353 -14.56 15.32 7.06
CA LEU A 353 -16.01 15.14 7.11
C LEU A 353 -16.72 16.48 7.25
N ARG A 354 -17.70 16.73 6.38
CA ARG A 354 -18.56 17.93 6.46
C ARG A 354 -20.00 17.65 6.81
N SER A 355 -20.48 16.42 6.62
CA SER A 355 -21.88 16.10 6.83
C SER A 355 -22.10 14.62 7.15
N VAL A 356 -22.51 14.35 8.38
CA VAL A 356 -23.04 13.08 8.86
C VAL A 356 -24.49 13.31 9.27
N VAL A 357 -25.43 12.57 8.68
CA VAL A 357 -26.86 12.71 8.94
C VAL A 357 -27.36 11.44 9.63
N LEU A 358 -27.88 11.61 10.84
CA LEU A 358 -28.47 10.53 11.62
C LEU A 358 -30.00 10.57 11.45
N GLN A 359 -30.56 9.61 10.71
CA GLN A 359 -32.01 9.47 10.58
C GLN A 359 -32.58 8.62 11.72
N TYR A 360 -33.64 9.09 12.37
CA TYR A 360 -34.19 8.43 13.56
C TYR A 360 -35.71 8.54 13.65
N GLU A 361 -36.34 7.63 14.39
CA GLU A 361 -37.74 7.73 14.81
C GLU A 361 -37.80 8.32 16.24
N ALA A 362 -38.90 8.97 16.62
CA ALA A 362 -39.03 9.61 17.93
C ALA A 362 -38.70 8.69 19.13
N VAL A 363 -38.95 7.39 19.02
CA VAL A 363 -38.63 6.38 20.05
C VAL A 363 -37.13 6.14 20.23
N ASP A 364 -36.31 6.43 19.22
CA ASP A 364 -34.85 6.25 19.24
C ASP A 364 -34.13 7.54 19.68
N LEU A 365 -34.87 8.60 20.04
CA LEU A 365 -34.32 9.95 20.31
C LEU A 365 -33.18 9.94 21.34
N MET A 366 -33.27 9.16 22.41
CA MET A 366 -32.25 9.10 23.45
C MET A 366 -30.96 8.43 22.96
N LYS A 367 -31.07 7.25 22.36
CA LYS A 367 -29.91 6.52 21.79
C LYS A 367 -29.24 7.30 20.68
N LYS A 368 -30.03 7.96 19.84
CA LYS A 368 -29.53 8.86 18.80
C LYS A 368 -28.78 10.04 19.40
N ARG A 369 -29.25 10.64 20.50
CA ARG A 369 -28.56 11.77 21.17
C ARG A 369 -27.21 11.35 21.75
N GLU A 370 -27.14 10.14 22.30
CA GLU A 370 -25.88 9.54 22.78
C GLU A 370 -24.90 9.32 21.61
N ALA A 371 -25.36 8.67 20.54
CA ALA A 371 -24.55 8.47 19.33
C ALA A 371 -24.09 9.81 18.72
N GLU A 372 -24.94 10.82 18.68
CA GLU A 372 -24.58 12.17 18.21
C GLU A 372 -23.49 12.81 19.08
N ALA A 373 -23.58 12.68 20.41
CA ALA A 373 -22.57 13.22 21.32
C ALA A 373 -21.22 12.53 21.12
N GLU A 374 -21.20 11.20 21.00
CA GLU A 374 -19.99 10.41 20.76
C GLU A 374 -19.38 10.68 19.38
N VAL A 375 -20.19 10.81 18.33
CA VAL A 375 -19.65 11.20 17.02
C VAL A 375 -19.03 12.60 17.08
N LYS A 376 -19.64 13.54 17.81
CA LYS A 376 -19.09 14.88 17.99
C LYS A 376 -17.76 14.90 18.77
N THR A 377 -17.53 13.97 19.69
CA THR A 377 -16.22 13.88 20.37
C THR A 377 -15.13 13.37 19.43
N VAL A 378 -15.47 12.55 18.43
CA VAL A 378 -14.50 11.98 17.49
C VAL A 378 -14.27 12.88 16.26
N VAL A 379 -15.31 13.56 15.75
CA VAL A 379 -15.22 14.38 14.51
C VAL A 379 -15.03 15.87 14.78
N GLY A 380 -15.27 16.35 16.01
CA GLY A 380 -15.19 17.76 16.39
C GLY A 380 -16.55 18.47 16.39
N SER A 381 -16.61 19.63 17.05
CA SER A 381 -17.84 20.35 17.40
C SER A 381 -18.47 21.20 16.29
N GLU A 382 -17.82 21.33 15.12
CA GLU A 382 -18.28 22.20 14.03
C GLU A 382 -19.37 21.57 13.15
N GLY A 383 -20.59 21.41 13.66
CA GLY A 383 -21.80 21.23 12.84
C GLY A 383 -21.84 20.04 11.86
N VAL A 384 -20.85 19.13 11.92
CA VAL A 384 -20.71 18.00 10.99
C VAL A 384 -21.86 17.01 11.15
N VAL A 385 -22.37 16.85 12.37
CA VAL A 385 -23.49 15.94 12.66
C VAL A 385 -24.80 16.72 12.64
N SER A 386 -25.72 16.27 11.79
CA SER A 386 -27.11 16.73 11.73
C SER A 386 -28.05 15.54 11.85
N SER A 387 -29.35 15.82 12.01
CA SER A 387 -30.31 14.75 12.26
C SER A 387 -31.66 15.04 11.67
N GLU A 388 -32.30 13.97 11.22
CA GLU A 388 -33.56 14.02 10.49
C GLU A 388 -34.52 13.03 11.14
N CYS A 389 -35.65 13.55 11.62
CA CYS A 389 -36.68 12.73 12.24
C CYS A 389 -37.57 12.15 11.12
N LEU A 390 -37.63 10.84 11.01
CA LEU A 390 -38.42 10.13 9.99
C LEU A 390 -39.88 9.95 10.42
N GLN A 391 -40.14 9.98 11.73
CA GLN A 391 -41.46 9.84 12.33
C GLN A 391 -41.50 10.58 13.67
N THR A 392 -42.44 11.51 13.79
CA THR A 392 -42.68 12.31 15.00
C THR A 392 -43.34 11.49 16.11
N ALA A 393 -43.31 12.00 17.35
CA ALA A 393 -43.98 11.36 18.47
C ALA A 393 -45.51 11.30 18.26
N GLU A 394 -46.11 12.32 17.66
CA GLU A 394 -47.56 12.36 17.38
C GLU A 394 -47.97 11.30 16.35
N GLU A 395 -47.22 11.17 15.25
CA GLU A 395 -47.43 10.11 14.25
C GLU A 395 -47.23 8.72 14.85
N TYR A 396 -46.28 8.59 15.78
CA TYR A 396 -46.03 7.35 16.52
C TYR A 396 -47.22 6.96 17.40
N TRP A 397 -47.70 7.88 18.24
CA TRP A 397 -48.82 7.63 19.16
C TRP A 397 -50.11 7.32 18.41
N TRP A 398 -50.35 8.01 17.29
CA TRP A 398 -51.44 7.72 16.36
C TRP A 398 -51.38 6.29 15.80
N GLN A 399 -50.20 5.84 15.37
CA GLN A 399 -50.02 4.52 14.75
C GLN A 399 -50.23 3.35 15.73
N ILE A 400 -49.93 3.54 17.03
CA ILE A 400 -50.14 2.52 18.06
C ILE A 400 -51.51 2.61 18.75
N GLY A 401 -52.42 3.44 18.21
CA GLY A 401 -53.82 3.52 18.66
C GLY A 401 -54.02 4.32 19.94
N VAL A 402 -53.06 5.17 20.32
CA VAL A 402 -53.12 6.02 21.52
C VAL A 402 -53.23 7.47 21.05
N GLY A 403 -54.42 7.92 20.69
CA GLY A 403 -54.67 9.33 20.36
C GLY A 403 -54.90 10.16 21.63
N CYS A 404 -54.41 11.40 21.65
CA CYS A 404 -54.88 12.43 22.59
C CYS A 404 -56.31 12.86 22.27
#